data_AF-A0A8X6M4D1-F1
#
_entry.id   AF-A0A8X6M4D1-F1
#
_cell.length_a   1.000
_cell.length_b   1.000
_cell.length_c   1.000
_cell.angle_alpha   90.00
_cell.angle_beta   90.00
_cell.angle_gamma   90.00
#
_symmetry.space_group_name_H-M   'P 1'
#
loop_
_entity.id
_entity.type
_entity.pdbx_description
1 polymer ?
#
loop_
_entity_poly.entity_id
_entity_poly.type
_entity_poly.pdbx_seq_one_letter_code
_entity_poly.pdbx_strand_id
1 'polypeptide(L)'
;MKRMANPSNMSAKRVCFNNDAKLDSSFSDNAVPPHHFHLGQDIYAAVTYFATSVQVHLRQYGRDENNRLYPTKKGVCMSPVLWQSLANRIELINVPSSSTEETYVLKDALMISTVFIEDVSHITCQRYFKQKDFSRKFIPGTCVMNKNCWLELAQIRKRITESTMSMVFDCIFRKLLLNEVSKITPNVVVNTDISEVESVLTTSLIELFCEYLGSSITDVFECFGCTQEYANQLGHECVTMDRESRLQLYGDLAFFTMNFEQLIQDFIQRNIQMLNYLNPMFVNKWDMLYIFDSAKSMYIASDPNRLY
;
A
#
# COMPACT_ATOMS: atom_id res chain seq x y z
N MET A 1 -43.47 -7.92 32.98
CA MET A 1 -42.71 -9.11 32.52
C MET A 1 -42.76 -9.17 31.00
N LYS A 2 -41.71 -8.68 30.31
CA LYS A 2 -41.49 -8.89 28.87
C LYS A 2 -40.13 -9.59 28.73
N ARG A 3 -40.14 -10.74 28.06
CA ARG A 3 -38.96 -11.57 27.79
C ARG A 3 -38.04 -10.91 26.76
N MET A 4 -36.74 -11.11 26.99
CA MET A 4 -35.59 -10.62 26.24
C MET A 4 -35.54 -11.14 24.80
N ALA A 5 -34.97 -10.31 23.90
CA ALA A 5 -34.45 -10.74 22.61
C ALA A 5 -32.92 -10.53 22.60
N ASN A 6 -32.22 -11.56 22.13
CA ASN A 6 -30.78 -11.74 22.09
C ASN A 6 -30.12 -10.88 20.98
N PRO A 7 -28.88 -10.36 21.14
CA PRO A 7 -28.17 -9.62 20.10
C PRO A 7 -27.11 -10.50 19.43
N SER A 8 -27.29 -10.86 18.15
CA SER A 8 -26.20 -11.37 17.32
C SER A 8 -26.49 -11.20 15.83
N ASN A 9 -25.99 -10.09 15.26
CA ASN A 9 -25.45 -10.03 13.90
C ASN A 9 -24.87 -8.64 13.64
N MET A 10 -23.62 -8.41 14.01
CA MET A 10 -22.80 -7.35 13.42
C MET A 10 -21.98 -7.95 12.27
N SER A 11 -22.56 -8.01 11.08
CA SER A 11 -21.75 -8.17 9.87
C SER A 11 -21.11 -6.81 9.57
N ALA A 12 -19.80 -6.72 9.78
CA ALA A 12 -19.02 -5.56 9.37
C ALA A 12 -19.19 -5.34 7.86
N LYS A 13 -19.90 -4.29 7.47
CA LYS A 13 -19.92 -3.80 6.08
C LYS A 13 -18.52 -3.26 5.77
N ARG A 14 -17.66 -4.07 5.15
CA ARG A 14 -16.47 -3.57 4.45
C ARG A 14 -16.95 -2.90 3.16
N VAL A 15 -16.82 -1.57 3.12
CA VAL A 15 -17.19 -0.77 1.97
C VAL A 15 -15.93 -0.45 1.20
N CYS A 16 -15.80 -1.05 0.02
CA CYS A 16 -14.99 -0.47 -1.05
C CYS A 16 -15.60 0.90 -1.38
N PHE A 17 -14.84 1.98 -1.23
CA PHE A 17 -15.29 3.33 -1.58
C PHE A 17 -15.47 3.45 -3.10
N ASN A 18 -16.63 3.02 -3.58
CA ASN A 18 -17.21 3.41 -4.85
C ASN A 18 -18.68 3.68 -4.58
N ASN A 19 -19.05 4.96 -4.48
CA ASN A 19 -20.37 5.45 -4.87
C ASN A 19 -20.19 6.91 -5.28
N ASP A 20 -20.64 7.23 -6.50
CA ASP A 20 -20.65 8.53 -7.17
C ASP A 20 -21.55 9.59 -6.50
N ALA A 21 -21.54 9.65 -5.17
CA ALA A 21 -22.05 10.79 -4.44
C ALA A 21 -20.83 11.63 -4.03
N LYS A 22 -20.96 12.95 -4.15
CA LYS A 22 -20.05 13.95 -3.60
C LYS A 22 -19.99 13.73 -2.08
N LEU A 23 -19.19 12.77 -1.63
CA LEU A 23 -19.05 12.42 -0.23
C LEU A 23 -18.43 13.64 0.43
N ASP A 24 -19.14 14.21 1.38
CA ASP A 24 -18.61 15.25 2.25
C ASP A 24 -17.30 14.72 2.83
N SER A 25 -16.18 15.25 2.32
CA SER A 25 -14.84 14.84 2.74
C SER A 25 -14.51 15.38 4.13
N SER A 26 -15.45 16.12 4.73
CA SER A 26 -15.29 16.64 6.08
C SER A 26 -15.76 15.65 7.15
N PHE A 27 -15.06 15.64 8.28
CA PHE A 27 -15.37 14.76 9.42
C PHE A 27 -15.06 15.43 10.76
N SER A 28 -15.66 14.96 11.84
CA SER A 28 -15.32 15.40 13.20
C SER A 28 -14.20 14.53 13.80
N ASP A 29 -13.51 15.04 14.82
CA ASP A 29 -12.45 14.29 15.54
C ASP A 29 -12.92 12.94 16.11
N ASN A 30 -14.21 12.82 16.47
CA ASN A 30 -14.80 11.58 17.00
C ASN A 30 -15.27 10.59 15.91
N ALA A 31 -15.15 10.96 14.64
CA ALA A 31 -15.66 10.20 13.50
C ALA A 31 -14.66 10.19 12.34
N VAL A 32 -13.37 9.97 12.67
CA VAL A 32 -12.30 9.87 11.68
C VAL A 32 -12.61 8.72 10.72
N PRO A 33 -12.65 8.96 9.39
CA PRO A 33 -12.94 7.91 8.42
C PRO A 33 -11.90 6.79 8.47
N PRO A 34 -12.25 5.57 8.04
CA PRO A 34 -11.25 4.52 7.89
C PRO A 34 -10.13 4.99 6.95
N HIS A 35 -8.94 4.40 7.15
CA HIS A 35 -7.74 4.74 6.39
C HIS A 35 -7.24 6.19 6.54
N HIS A 36 -7.74 6.94 7.53
CA HIS A 36 -7.21 8.23 7.96
C HIS A 36 -6.49 8.07 9.29
N PHE A 37 -5.29 8.63 9.37
CA PHE A 37 -4.40 8.51 10.51
C PHE A 37 -3.93 9.90 10.92
N HIS A 38 -4.26 10.31 12.14
CA HIS A 38 -3.84 11.60 12.69
C HIS A 38 -2.34 11.59 13.01
N LEU A 39 -1.62 12.62 12.56
CA LEU A 39 -0.19 12.81 12.81
C LEU A 39 0.07 13.90 13.85
N GLY A 40 -0.92 14.74 14.17
CA GLY A 40 -0.77 15.94 14.99
C GLY A 40 -1.05 17.22 14.19
N GLN A 41 -1.41 18.30 14.89
CA GLN A 41 -1.63 19.64 14.31
C GLN A 41 -2.59 19.66 13.10
N ASP A 42 -3.68 18.89 13.17
CA ASP A 42 -4.64 18.70 12.07
C ASP A 42 -3.99 18.16 10.77
N ILE A 43 -2.84 17.50 10.87
CA ILE A 43 -2.21 16.80 9.76
C ILE A 43 -2.63 15.33 9.83
N TYR A 44 -3.06 14.81 8.68
CA TYR A 44 -3.42 13.40 8.55
C TYR A 44 -2.64 12.75 7.41
N ALA A 45 -2.28 11.48 7.62
CA ALA A 45 -2.05 10.55 6.54
C ALA A 45 -3.39 9.93 6.13
N ALA A 46 -3.71 9.88 4.85
CA ALA A 46 -4.94 9.27 4.37
C ALA A 46 -4.67 8.39 3.16
N VAL A 47 -5.19 7.16 3.15
CA VAL A 47 -5.19 6.30 1.97
C VAL A 47 -6.53 6.44 1.27
N THR A 48 -6.52 6.78 -0.01
CA THR A 48 -7.74 6.95 -0.80
C THR A 48 -7.66 6.13 -2.08
N TYR A 49 -8.82 5.84 -2.67
CA TYR A 49 -8.93 5.32 -4.02
C TYR A 49 -9.77 6.29 -4.85
N PHE A 50 -9.17 6.85 -5.90
CA PHE A 50 -9.84 7.78 -6.80
C PHE A 50 -9.32 7.63 -8.22
N ALA A 51 -10.22 7.74 -9.20
CA ALA A 51 -9.91 7.64 -10.64
C ALA A 51 -8.99 6.42 -10.92
N THR A 52 -9.43 5.25 -10.48
CA THR A 52 -8.72 3.96 -10.62
C THR A 52 -7.33 3.87 -9.98
N SER A 53 -6.96 4.81 -9.11
CA SER A 53 -5.66 4.82 -8.45
C SER A 53 -5.79 4.85 -6.93
N VAL A 54 -5.01 4.01 -6.24
CA VAL A 54 -4.80 4.14 -4.79
C VAL A 54 -3.73 5.22 -4.56
N GLN A 55 -3.96 6.11 -3.60
CA GLN A 55 -3.02 7.18 -3.25
C GLN A 55 -2.88 7.31 -1.74
N VAL A 56 -1.66 7.66 -1.30
CA VAL A 56 -1.38 8.04 0.07
C VAL A 56 -1.18 9.55 0.12
N HIS A 57 -1.96 10.22 0.96
CA HIS A 57 -1.92 11.65 1.18
C HIS A 57 -1.26 11.96 2.52
N LEU A 58 -0.35 12.93 2.54
CA LEU A 58 0.07 13.62 3.77
C LEU A 58 -0.45 15.05 3.65
N ARG A 59 -1.40 15.44 4.50
CA ARG A 59 -2.16 16.68 4.26
C ARG A 59 -2.57 17.36 5.55
N GLN A 60 -2.44 18.68 5.57
CA GLN A 60 -3.02 19.53 6.59
C GLN A 60 -4.51 19.73 6.31
N TYR A 61 -5.32 19.59 7.35
CA TYR A 61 -6.75 19.82 7.34
C TYR A 61 -7.06 21.20 7.92
N GLY A 62 -8.12 21.81 7.42
CA GLY A 62 -8.72 23.01 7.98
C GLY A 62 -9.96 22.62 8.76
N ARG A 63 -10.45 23.52 9.60
CA ARG A 63 -11.71 23.34 10.35
C ARG A 63 -12.74 24.32 9.82
N ASP A 64 -13.94 23.83 9.55
CA ASP A 64 -15.07 24.68 9.17
C ASP A 64 -15.72 25.32 10.41
N GLU A 65 -16.79 26.10 10.19
CA GLU A 65 -17.55 26.76 11.27
C GLU A 65 -18.14 25.78 12.30
N ASN A 66 -18.35 24.52 11.90
CA ASN A 66 -18.85 23.45 12.76
C ASN A 66 -17.73 22.60 13.37
N ASN A 67 -16.48 23.07 13.28
CA ASN A 67 -15.30 22.34 13.73
C ASN A 67 -15.08 20.98 13.01
N ARG A 68 -15.62 20.82 11.80
CA ARG A 68 -15.39 19.65 10.96
C ARG A 68 -14.09 19.85 10.17
N LEU A 69 -13.24 18.84 10.20
CA LEU A 69 -11.99 18.79 9.47
C LEU A 69 -12.25 18.59 7.99
N TYR A 70 -11.67 19.41 7.12
CA TYR A 70 -11.70 19.23 5.67
C TYR A 70 -10.28 19.30 5.08
N PRO A 71 -9.96 18.52 4.03
CA PRO A 71 -8.64 18.52 3.44
C PRO A 71 -8.33 19.87 2.76
N THR A 72 -7.19 20.49 3.08
CA THR A 72 -6.75 21.74 2.41
C THR A 72 -5.89 21.45 1.18
N LYS A 73 -5.43 22.48 0.46
CA LYS A 73 -4.41 22.32 -0.60
C LYS A 73 -2.99 22.06 -0.07
N LYS A 74 -2.73 22.28 1.22
CA LYS A 74 -1.42 22.09 1.87
C LYS A 74 -1.19 20.61 2.17
N GLY A 75 -0.51 19.92 1.26
CA GLY A 75 -0.22 18.51 1.39
C GLY A 75 0.34 17.92 0.10
N VAL A 76 0.79 16.68 0.19
CA VAL A 76 1.29 15.89 -0.95
C VAL A 76 0.45 14.63 -1.13
N CYS A 77 0.39 14.13 -2.36
CA CYS A 77 -0.14 12.81 -2.68
C CYS A 77 0.97 11.96 -3.33
N MET A 78 0.97 10.68 -3.02
CA MET A 78 1.97 9.71 -3.45
C MET A 78 1.28 8.47 -3.99
N SER A 79 1.87 7.85 -5.01
CA SER A 79 1.52 6.48 -5.37
C SER A 79 1.98 5.51 -4.27
N PRO A 80 1.43 4.28 -4.21
CA PRO A 80 1.84 3.28 -3.23
C PRO A 80 3.36 2.99 -3.27
N VAL A 81 3.94 2.91 -4.47
CA VAL A 81 5.39 2.73 -4.67
C VAL A 81 6.21 3.87 -4.06
N LEU A 82 5.79 5.12 -4.26
CA LEU A 82 6.48 6.28 -3.72
C LEU A 82 6.29 6.39 -2.20
N TRP A 83 5.10 6.06 -1.70
CA TRP A 83 4.85 5.94 -0.26
C TRP A 83 5.78 4.91 0.37
N GLN A 84 5.89 3.71 -0.20
CA GLN A 84 6.76 2.69 0.37
C GLN A 84 8.24 3.07 0.30
N SER A 85 8.66 3.74 -0.78
CA SER A 85 10.01 4.30 -0.88
C SER A 85 10.31 5.32 0.23
N LEU A 86 9.30 6.11 0.62
CA LEU A 86 9.38 6.99 1.79
C LEU A 86 9.40 6.17 3.08
N ALA A 87 8.45 5.26 3.28
CA ALA A 87 8.31 4.46 4.49
C ALA A 87 9.59 3.70 4.88
N ASN A 88 10.32 3.18 3.88
CA ASN A 88 11.60 2.49 4.08
C ASN A 88 12.72 3.42 4.57
N ARG A 89 12.59 4.73 4.39
CA ARG A 89 13.61 5.73 4.71
C ARG A 89 13.21 6.72 5.78
N ILE A 90 11.95 6.75 6.22
CA ILE A 90 11.47 7.74 7.22
C ILE A 90 12.35 7.76 8.47
N GLU A 91 12.73 6.60 9.00
CA GLU A 91 13.56 6.51 10.22
C GLU A 91 15.01 6.93 10.00
N LEU A 92 15.49 6.91 8.75
CA LEU A 92 16.84 7.34 8.37
C LEU A 92 16.92 8.85 8.13
N ILE A 93 15.78 9.49 7.87
CA ILE A 93 15.66 10.93 7.68
C ILE A 93 15.57 11.56 9.06
N ASN A 94 16.70 12.08 9.53
CA ASN A 94 16.77 12.81 10.78
C ASN A 94 16.04 14.15 10.65
N VAL A 95 15.33 14.55 11.70
CA VAL A 95 14.88 15.94 11.86
C VAL A 95 16.06 16.71 12.46
N PRO A 96 16.76 17.59 11.72
CA PRO A 96 17.93 18.28 12.24
C PRO A 96 17.58 19.10 13.48
N SER A 97 18.47 19.03 14.48
CA SER A 97 18.45 19.87 15.68
C SER A 97 19.36 21.09 15.56
N SER A 98 20.08 21.24 14.45
CA SER A 98 21.00 22.35 14.16
C SER A 98 20.68 22.99 12.80
N SER A 99 21.21 24.18 12.56
CA SER A 99 20.94 25.08 11.42
C SER A 99 21.34 24.55 10.03
N THR A 100 21.60 23.25 9.86
CA THR A 100 21.98 22.67 8.57
C THR A 100 20.72 22.19 7.86
N GLU A 101 20.39 22.82 6.73
CA GLU A 101 19.31 22.36 5.86
C GLU A 101 19.74 21.09 5.12
N GLU A 102 19.05 19.99 5.39
CA GLU A 102 19.23 18.72 4.67
C GLU A 102 18.09 18.51 3.68
N THR A 103 18.41 17.95 2.51
CA THR A 103 17.45 17.64 1.46
C THR A 103 17.62 16.21 0.98
N TYR A 104 16.51 15.48 0.91
CA TYR A 104 16.41 14.13 0.38
C TYR A 104 15.49 14.10 -0.83
N VAL A 105 15.88 13.35 -1.85
CA VAL A 105 15.09 13.14 -3.05
C VAL A 105 14.75 11.66 -3.16
N LEU A 106 13.45 11.35 -3.26
CA LEU A 106 12.96 9.98 -3.43
C LEU A 106 12.38 9.78 -4.82
N LYS A 107 12.95 8.79 -5.54
CA LYS A 107 12.54 8.32 -6.88
C LYS A 107 12.29 9.48 -7.86
N ASP A 108 13.13 10.51 -7.81
CA ASP A 108 13.04 11.74 -8.63
C ASP A 108 11.69 12.45 -8.61
N ALA A 109 10.90 12.28 -7.55
CA ALA A 109 9.50 12.68 -7.57
C ALA A 109 8.98 13.25 -6.24
N LEU A 110 9.65 12.99 -5.12
CA LEU A 110 9.36 13.61 -3.83
C LEU A 110 10.63 14.23 -3.26
N MET A 111 10.57 15.52 -2.98
CA MET A 111 11.59 16.25 -2.22
C MET A 111 11.15 16.30 -0.76
N ILE A 112 12.08 15.98 0.13
CA ILE A 112 11.93 16.11 1.57
C ILE A 112 13.05 17.04 2.02
N SER A 113 12.72 18.13 2.70
CA SER A 113 13.72 19.06 3.19
C SER A 113 13.40 19.54 4.60
N THR A 114 14.43 19.99 5.31
CA THR A 114 14.25 20.67 6.58
C THR A 114 14.15 22.18 6.36
N VAL A 115 13.18 22.82 7.01
CA VAL A 115 13.02 24.28 7.03
C VAL A 115 12.88 24.78 8.47
N PHE A 116 13.36 25.99 8.73
CA PHE A 116 13.20 26.64 10.03
C PHE A 116 12.08 27.68 9.96
N ILE A 117 11.09 27.54 10.83
CA ILE A 117 9.97 28.48 10.98
C ILE A 117 10.01 28.94 12.43
N GLU A 118 10.23 30.23 12.67
CA GLU A 118 10.34 30.81 14.02
C GLU A 118 11.35 30.04 14.90
N ASP A 119 12.54 29.75 14.35
CA ASP A 119 13.62 28.99 14.98
C ASP A 119 13.27 27.52 15.35
N VAL A 120 12.14 27.00 14.86
CA VAL A 120 11.74 25.61 15.02
C VAL A 120 11.90 24.83 13.71
N SER A 121 12.58 23.69 13.76
CA SER A 121 12.77 22.84 12.59
C SER A 121 11.49 22.08 12.21
N HIS A 122 11.20 22.09 10.93
CA HIS A 122 10.08 21.40 10.30
C HIS A 122 10.57 20.59 9.11
N ILE A 123 9.92 19.46 8.86
CA ILE A 123 10.09 18.69 7.63
C ILE A 123 9.05 19.13 6.64
N THR A 124 9.49 19.42 5.42
CA THR A 124 8.61 19.66 4.29
C THR A 124 8.65 18.47 3.35
N CYS A 125 7.50 18.11 2.80
CA CYS A 125 7.38 17.19 1.69
C CYS A 125 6.76 17.93 0.52
N GLN A 126 7.41 17.88 -0.65
CA GLN A 126 6.92 18.51 -1.87
C GLN A 126 7.15 17.63 -3.10
N ARG A 127 6.11 17.50 -3.92
CA ARG A 127 6.19 16.75 -5.18
C ARG A 127 6.82 17.62 -6.26
N TYR A 128 7.61 17.01 -7.13
CA TYR A 128 8.08 17.64 -8.35
C TYR A 128 8.14 16.61 -9.47
N PHE A 129 8.30 17.08 -10.71
CA PHE A 129 8.60 16.22 -11.84
C PHE A 129 9.75 16.80 -12.66
N LYS A 130 10.55 15.90 -13.22
CA LYS A 130 11.61 16.23 -14.17
C LYS A 130 11.01 16.43 -15.55
N GLN A 131 11.35 17.53 -16.19
CA GLN A 131 10.94 17.83 -17.57
C GLN A 131 11.95 17.24 -18.56
N LYS A 132 11.59 17.23 -19.86
CA LYS A 132 12.44 16.69 -20.93
C LYS A 132 13.77 17.44 -21.06
N ASP A 133 13.79 18.72 -20.68
CA ASP A 133 14.97 19.58 -20.65
C ASP A 133 15.79 19.43 -19.35
N PHE A 134 15.52 18.39 -18.55
CA PHE A 134 16.13 18.12 -17.25
C PHE A 134 15.80 19.14 -16.15
N SER A 135 14.98 20.16 -16.43
CA SER A 135 14.50 21.08 -15.40
C SER A 135 13.53 20.37 -14.45
N ARG A 136 13.38 20.91 -13.24
CA ARG A 136 12.45 20.39 -12.22
C ARG A 136 11.30 21.38 -12.04
N LYS A 137 10.07 20.89 -12.15
CA LYS A 137 8.87 21.67 -11.86
C LYS A 137 8.18 21.15 -10.61
N PHE A 138 8.10 22.01 -9.61
CA PHE A 138 7.40 21.71 -8.36
C PHE A 138 5.89 21.75 -8.57
N ILE A 139 5.20 20.78 -7.97
CA ILE A 139 3.75 20.72 -7.94
C ILE A 139 3.25 21.64 -6.80
N PRO A 140 2.19 22.43 -7.02
CA PRO A 140 1.56 23.18 -5.94
C PRO A 140 1.05 22.24 -4.85
N GLY A 141 1.54 22.42 -3.62
CA GLY A 141 1.18 21.57 -2.48
C GLY A 141 2.43 21.11 -1.73
N THR A 142 2.59 21.64 -0.52
CA THR A 142 3.65 21.27 0.40
C THR A 142 3.00 20.81 1.69
N CYS A 143 3.41 19.65 2.20
CA CYS A 143 3.09 19.24 3.56
C CYS A 143 4.23 19.72 4.47
N VAL A 144 3.91 20.43 5.54
CA VAL A 144 4.91 20.90 6.53
C VAL A 144 4.55 20.24 7.85
N MET A 145 5.50 19.52 8.44
CA MET A 145 5.33 18.73 9.66
C MET A 145 6.40 19.13 10.66
N ASN A 146 6.01 19.34 11.92
CA ASN A 146 7.00 19.47 12.99
C ASN A 146 7.61 18.10 13.33
N LYS A 147 8.60 18.09 14.22
CA LYS A 147 9.27 16.86 14.69
C LYS A 147 8.29 15.80 15.20
N ASN A 148 7.28 16.19 15.99
CA ASN A 148 6.32 15.24 16.58
C ASN A 148 5.46 14.58 15.49
N CYS A 149 5.00 15.34 14.50
CA CYS A 149 4.23 14.81 13.38
C CYS A 149 5.07 13.84 12.53
N TRP A 150 6.36 14.12 12.35
CA TRP A 150 7.26 13.21 11.64
C TRP A 150 7.52 11.92 12.41
N LEU A 151 7.73 12.01 13.72
CA LEU A 151 7.90 10.83 14.59
C LEU A 151 6.65 9.97 14.62
N GLU A 152 5.47 10.58 14.71
CA GLU A 152 4.20 9.86 14.63
C GLU A 152 4.08 9.14 13.27
N LEU A 153 4.38 9.84 12.16
CA LEU A 153 4.38 9.25 10.82
C LEU A 153 5.33 8.05 10.74
N ALA A 154 6.53 8.16 11.32
CA ALA A 154 7.49 7.06 11.40
C ALA A 154 6.90 5.86 12.16
N GLN A 155 6.29 6.10 13.31
CA GLN A 155 5.72 5.07 14.16
C GLN A 155 4.57 4.32 13.47
N ILE A 156 3.69 5.03 12.76
CA ILE A 156 2.49 4.42 12.16
C ILE A 156 2.66 3.99 10.70
N ARG A 157 3.85 4.18 10.10
CA ARG A 157 4.09 3.91 8.67
C ARG A 157 3.65 2.51 8.23
N LYS A 158 3.86 1.48 9.05
CA LYS A 158 3.45 0.09 8.74
C LYS A 158 1.93 -0.04 8.61
N ARG A 159 1.17 0.61 9.50
CA ARG A 159 -0.30 0.64 9.46
C ARG A 159 -0.81 1.35 8.20
N ILE A 160 -0.14 2.40 7.76
CA ILE A 160 -0.46 3.10 6.51
C ILE A 160 -0.14 2.19 5.31
N THR A 161 0.99 1.47 5.32
CA THR A 161 1.34 0.48 4.29
C THR A 161 0.30 -0.64 4.21
N GLU A 162 -0.06 -1.28 5.32
CA GLU A 162 -1.11 -2.31 5.37
C GLU A 162 -2.47 -1.78 4.86
N SER A 163 -2.84 -0.57 5.28
CA SER A 163 -4.03 0.12 4.79
C SER A 163 -3.98 0.36 3.28
N THR A 164 -2.81 0.67 2.74
CA THR A 164 -2.58 0.84 1.30
C THR A 164 -2.69 -0.49 0.57
N MET A 165 -2.12 -1.57 1.11
CA MET A 165 -2.26 -2.93 0.57
C MET A 165 -3.72 -3.39 0.54
N SER A 166 -4.45 -3.19 1.63
CA SER A 166 -5.89 -3.50 1.70
C SER A 166 -6.67 -2.76 0.61
N MET A 167 -6.38 -1.47 0.42
CA MET A 167 -7.04 -0.66 -0.62
C MET A 167 -6.69 -1.16 -2.03
N VAL A 168 -5.44 -1.56 -2.28
CA VAL A 168 -5.02 -2.15 -3.57
C VAL A 168 -5.76 -3.46 -3.81
N PHE A 169 -5.83 -4.36 -2.82
CA PHE A 169 -6.58 -5.59 -2.97
C PHE A 169 -8.06 -5.35 -3.25
N ASP A 170 -8.70 -4.53 -2.43
CA ASP A 170 -10.14 -4.32 -2.50
C ASP A 170 -10.57 -3.51 -3.72
N CYS A 171 -9.83 -2.45 -4.06
CA CYS A 171 -10.22 -1.51 -5.10
C CYS A 171 -9.59 -1.78 -6.46
N ILE A 172 -8.47 -2.50 -6.53
CA ILE A 172 -7.78 -2.81 -7.79
C ILE A 172 -7.91 -4.31 -8.08
N PHE A 173 -7.27 -5.16 -7.28
CA PHE A 173 -7.17 -6.61 -7.56
C PHE A 173 -8.54 -7.27 -7.74
N ARG A 174 -9.45 -7.11 -6.76
CA ARG A 174 -10.79 -7.72 -6.83
C ARG A 174 -11.59 -7.24 -8.04
N LYS A 175 -11.54 -5.94 -8.34
CA LYS A 175 -12.26 -5.36 -9.48
C LYS A 175 -11.72 -5.91 -10.79
N LEU A 176 -10.39 -5.95 -10.95
CA LEU A 176 -9.75 -6.54 -12.12
C LEU A 176 -10.13 -8.01 -12.28
N LEU A 177 -10.03 -8.80 -11.21
CA LEU A 177 -10.35 -10.23 -11.26
C LEU A 177 -11.80 -10.47 -11.68
N LEU A 178 -12.76 -9.82 -11.02
CA LEU A 178 -14.18 -9.98 -11.34
C LEU A 178 -14.50 -9.50 -12.75
N ASN A 179 -13.87 -8.42 -13.22
CA ASN A 179 -14.04 -7.95 -14.59
C ASN A 179 -13.53 -8.99 -15.60
N GLU A 180 -12.34 -9.56 -15.40
CA GLU A 180 -11.80 -10.57 -16.30
C GLU A 180 -12.61 -11.87 -16.29
N VAL A 181 -13.05 -12.34 -15.12
CA VAL A 181 -13.91 -13.53 -15.02
C VAL A 181 -15.23 -13.32 -15.77
N SER A 182 -15.84 -12.14 -15.63
CA SER A 182 -17.13 -11.82 -16.28
C SER A 182 -17.09 -11.82 -17.81
N LYS A 183 -15.91 -11.66 -18.41
CA LYS A 183 -15.72 -11.75 -19.87
C LYS A 183 -15.77 -13.20 -20.36
N ILE A 184 -15.47 -14.17 -19.50
CA ILE A 184 -15.31 -15.58 -19.86
C ILE A 184 -16.57 -16.38 -19.51
N THR A 185 -17.10 -16.19 -18.30
CA THR A 185 -18.23 -16.95 -17.81
C THR A 185 -19.45 -16.04 -17.65
N PRO A 186 -20.60 -16.34 -18.30
CA PRO A 186 -21.84 -15.68 -17.94
C PRO A 186 -22.18 -16.06 -16.49
N ASN A 187 -22.56 -15.10 -15.66
CA ASN A 187 -22.81 -15.26 -14.22
C ASN A 187 -23.77 -16.42 -13.90
N VAL A 188 -23.25 -17.64 -13.74
CA VAL A 188 -24.02 -18.82 -13.31
C VAL A 188 -23.70 -19.09 -11.84
N VAL A 189 -24.71 -19.00 -10.99
CA VAL A 189 -24.59 -19.32 -9.56
C VAL A 189 -24.63 -20.84 -9.40
N VAL A 190 -23.48 -21.46 -9.13
CA VAL A 190 -23.41 -22.89 -8.81
C VAL A 190 -23.73 -23.07 -7.32
N ASN A 191 -24.76 -23.85 -7.03
CA ASN A 191 -25.33 -24.03 -5.69
C ASN A 191 -24.94 -25.41 -5.12
N THR A 192 -23.63 -25.68 -5.01
CA THR A 192 -23.05 -26.93 -4.47
C THR A 192 -22.12 -26.65 -3.30
N ASP A 193 -21.70 -27.69 -2.57
CA ASP A 193 -20.62 -27.59 -1.60
C ASP A 193 -19.33 -27.18 -2.33
N ILE A 194 -18.85 -25.96 -2.04
CA ILE A 194 -17.72 -25.31 -2.73
C ILE A 194 -16.45 -25.32 -1.88
N SER A 195 -16.43 -25.99 -0.72
CA SER A 195 -15.29 -25.96 0.20
C SER A 195 -13.99 -26.47 -0.43
N GLU A 196 -14.06 -27.58 -1.19
CA GLU A 196 -12.91 -28.12 -1.92
C GLU A 196 -12.44 -27.18 -3.03
N VAL A 197 -13.39 -26.61 -3.80
CA VAL A 197 -13.12 -25.62 -4.85
C VAL A 197 -12.46 -24.37 -4.27
N GLU A 198 -12.94 -23.92 -3.10
CA GLU A 198 -12.41 -22.77 -2.38
C GLU A 198 -10.94 -22.98 -2.00
N SER A 199 -10.62 -24.15 -1.44
CA SER A 199 -9.25 -24.49 -1.10
C SER A 199 -8.34 -24.50 -2.33
N VAL A 200 -8.78 -25.13 -3.43
CA VAL A 200 -7.97 -25.23 -4.67
C VAL A 200 -7.70 -23.85 -5.26
N LEU A 201 -8.72 -23.01 -5.40
CA LEU A 201 -8.56 -21.65 -5.94
C LEU A 201 -7.70 -20.77 -5.02
N THR A 202 -7.86 -20.90 -3.71
CA THR A 202 -7.07 -20.16 -2.73
C THR A 202 -5.60 -20.58 -2.79
N THR A 203 -5.30 -21.88 -2.79
CA THR A 203 -3.93 -22.40 -2.94
C THR A 203 -3.31 -21.96 -4.26
N SER A 204 -4.04 -22.06 -5.37
CA SER A 204 -3.54 -21.59 -6.67
C SER A 204 -3.20 -20.10 -6.66
N LEU A 205 -3.97 -19.28 -5.95
CA LEU A 205 -3.71 -17.85 -5.85
C LEU A 205 -2.50 -17.57 -4.94
N ILE A 206 -2.33 -18.30 -3.84
CA ILE A 206 -1.15 -18.21 -2.95
C ILE A 206 0.13 -18.51 -3.74
N GLU A 207 0.14 -19.58 -4.54
CA GLU A 207 1.30 -19.96 -5.34
C GLU A 207 1.66 -18.90 -6.38
N LEU A 208 0.68 -18.36 -7.11
CA LEU A 208 0.93 -17.28 -8.06
C LEU A 208 1.41 -16.01 -7.37
N PHE A 209 0.84 -15.63 -6.22
CA PHE A 209 1.38 -14.53 -5.44
C PHE A 209 2.83 -14.77 -5.01
N CYS A 210 3.19 -16.00 -4.63
CA CYS A 210 4.55 -16.33 -4.24
C CYS A 210 5.53 -16.18 -5.43
N GLU A 211 5.15 -16.66 -6.62
CA GLU A 211 5.93 -16.52 -7.84
C GLU A 211 6.12 -15.05 -8.23
N TYR A 212 5.03 -14.28 -8.28
CA TYR A 212 5.05 -12.86 -8.63
C TYR A 212 5.76 -12.01 -7.59
N LEU A 213 5.65 -12.36 -6.30
CA LEU A 213 6.41 -11.72 -5.23
C LEU A 213 7.90 -11.94 -5.44
N GLY A 214 8.31 -13.18 -5.76
CA GLY A 214 9.71 -13.49 -6.06
C GLY A 214 10.26 -12.68 -7.24
N SER A 215 9.52 -12.63 -8.36
CA SER A 215 9.91 -11.81 -9.52
C SER A 215 9.98 -10.33 -9.18
N SER A 216 8.95 -9.81 -8.50
CA SER A 216 8.86 -8.39 -8.17
C SER A 216 9.94 -7.96 -7.18
N ILE A 217 10.33 -8.85 -6.24
CA ILE A 217 11.48 -8.62 -5.36
C ILE A 217 12.75 -8.48 -6.20
N THR A 218 12.99 -9.39 -7.14
CA THR A 218 14.17 -9.32 -8.03
C THR A 218 14.19 -8.00 -8.82
N ASP A 219 13.04 -7.50 -9.26
CA ASP A 219 12.96 -6.26 -10.05
C ASP A 219 13.27 -4.99 -9.24
N VAL A 220 12.93 -4.98 -7.94
CA VAL A 220 13.14 -3.82 -7.05
C VAL A 220 14.39 -3.94 -6.19
N PHE A 221 15.03 -5.11 -6.20
CA PHE A 221 16.23 -5.39 -5.43
C PHE A 221 17.44 -4.65 -6.01
N GLU A 222 18.11 -3.87 -5.15
CA GLU A 222 19.30 -3.11 -5.51
C GLU A 222 20.50 -3.73 -4.78
N CYS A 223 21.41 -4.38 -5.51
CA CYS A 223 22.65 -4.92 -4.91
C CYS A 223 23.77 -3.89 -4.94
N PHE A 224 24.30 -3.54 -3.76
CA PHE A 224 25.43 -2.62 -3.67
C PHE A 224 26.69 -3.18 -4.31
N GLY A 225 26.96 -4.47 -4.15
CA GLY A 225 28.13 -5.13 -4.76
C GLY A 225 28.10 -5.12 -6.29
N CYS A 226 26.92 -5.32 -6.89
CA CYS A 226 26.75 -5.25 -8.34
C CYS A 226 26.88 -3.80 -8.86
N THR A 227 26.35 -2.82 -8.13
CA THR A 227 26.41 -1.40 -8.54
C THR A 227 27.79 -0.78 -8.40
N GLN A 228 28.63 -1.29 -7.49
CA GLN A 228 30.02 -0.83 -7.30
C GLN A 228 31.06 -1.68 -8.07
N GLU A 229 30.62 -2.60 -8.93
CA GLU A 229 31.50 -3.50 -9.71
C GLU A 229 32.52 -4.28 -8.86
N TYR A 230 32.17 -4.67 -7.63
CA TYR A 230 33.11 -5.43 -6.80
C TYR A 230 33.43 -6.79 -7.42
N ALA A 231 34.73 -7.09 -7.57
CA ALA A 231 35.23 -8.28 -8.26
C ALA A 231 34.78 -9.61 -7.62
N ASN A 232 34.57 -9.64 -6.30
CA ASN A 232 34.13 -10.84 -5.61
C ASN A 232 32.60 -10.93 -5.54
N GLN A 233 32.00 -11.62 -6.52
CA GLN A 233 30.56 -11.85 -6.59
C GLN A 233 30.00 -12.70 -5.44
N LEU A 234 30.83 -13.55 -4.80
CA LEU A 234 30.38 -14.41 -3.69
C LEU A 234 30.03 -13.62 -2.43
N GLY A 235 30.51 -12.39 -2.30
CA GLY A 235 30.16 -11.48 -1.20
C GLY A 235 28.97 -10.57 -1.51
N HIS A 236 28.38 -10.64 -2.71
CA HIS A 236 27.30 -9.75 -3.10
C HIS A 236 26.00 -10.14 -2.40
N GLU A 237 25.21 -9.15 -2.00
CA GLU A 237 23.88 -9.33 -1.41
C GLU A 237 22.95 -10.15 -2.32
N CYS A 238 23.12 -10.04 -3.65
CA CYS A 238 22.34 -10.80 -4.62
C CYS A 238 22.58 -12.32 -4.52
N VAL A 239 23.72 -12.73 -3.96
CA VAL A 239 24.12 -14.12 -3.71
C VAL A 239 23.87 -14.52 -2.26
N THR A 240 24.23 -13.67 -1.31
CA THR A 240 24.30 -14.04 0.11
C THR A 240 23.02 -13.78 0.89
N MET A 241 22.17 -12.84 0.46
CA MET A 241 20.96 -12.49 1.20
C MET A 241 19.91 -13.57 1.06
N ASP A 242 19.47 -14.12 2.20
CA ASP A 242 18.38 -15.07 2.31
C ASP A 242 17.02 -14.43 1.96
N ARG A 243 16.01 -15.26 1.73
CA ARG A 243 14.68 -14.81 1.30
C ARG A 243 13.92 -14.06 2.38
N GLU A 244 14.14 -14.36 3.66
CA GLU A 244 13.49 -13.65 4.76
C GLU A 244 14.01 -12.20 4.84
N SER A 245 15.32 -12.02 4.77
CA SER A 245 15.97 -10.71 4.69
C SER A 245 15.52 -9.92 3.45
N ARG A 246 15.47 -10.57 2.28
CA ARG A 246 14.95 -9.94 1.04
C ARG A 246 13.51 -9.49 1.21
N LEU A 247 12.66 -10.36 1.76
CA LEU A 247 11.26 -10.05 1.98
C LEU A 247 11.09 -8.88 2.94
N GLN A 248 11.88 -8.83 4.02
CA GLN A 248 11.83 -7.76 5.02
C GLN A 248 12.20 -6.40 4.41
N LEU A 249 13.19 -6.36 3.52
CA LEU A 249 13.68 -5.12 2.92
C LEU A 249 12.86 -4.65 1.71
N TYR A 250 12.41 -5.61 0.88
CA TYR A 250 11.85 -5.33 -0.44
C TYR A 250 10.42 -5.80 -0.64
N GLY A 251 9.87 -6.65 0.25
CA GLY A 251 8.57 -7.31 0.06
C GLY A 251 7.40 -6.34 -0.12
N ASP A 252 7.32 -5.29 0.70
CA ASP A 252 6.25 -4.30 0.57
C ASP A 252 6.38 -3.49 -0.73
N LEU A 253 7.60 -3.16 -1.14
CA LEU A 253 7.84 -2.43 -2.38
C LEU A 253 7.50 -3.31 -3.59
N ALA A 254 7.93 -4.57 -3.56
CA ALA A 254 7.63 -5.59 -4.55
C ALA A 254 6.13 -5.81 -4.72
N PHE A 255 5.37 -5.80 -3.63
CA PHE A 255 3.91 -5.84 -3.69
C PHE A 255 3.33 -4.68 -4.49
N PHE A 256 3.79 -3.45 -4.24
CA PHE A 256 3.27 -2.26 -4.94
C PHE A 256 3.74 -2.11 -6.39
N THR A 257 4.78 -2.85 -6.80
CA THR A 257 5.25 -2.92 -8.19
C THR A 257 4.74 -4.15 -8.94
N MET A 258 4.02 -5.05 -8.27
CA MET A 258 3.53 -6.29 -8.84
C MET A 258 2.56 -6.04 -10.00
N ASN A 259 2.73 -6.79 -11.09
CA ASN A 259 1.82 -6.76 -12.23
C ASN A 259 0.56 -7.59 -11.94
N PHE A 260 -0.41 -7.00 -11.25
CA PHE A 260 -1.68 -7.66 -10.92
C PHE A 260 -2.50 -8.03 -12.16
N GLU A 261 -2.40 -7.29 -13.26
CA GLU A 261 -3.14 -7.62 -14.49
C GLU A 261 -2.66 -8.96 -15.05
N GLN A 262 -1.35 -9.15 -15.18
CA GLN A 262 -0.79 -10.42 -15.66
C GLN A 262 -1.03 -11.55 -14.66
N LEU A 263 -0.84 -11.31 -13.35
CA LEU A 263 -1.12 -12.31 -12.32
C LEU A 263 -2.57 -12.82 -12.40
N ILE A 264 -3.53 -11.93 -12.61
CA ILE A 264 -4.95 -12.30 -12.76
C ILE A 264 -5.17 -13.11 -14.03
N GLN A 265 -4.55 -12.73 -15.16
CA GLN A 265 -4.65 -13.51 -16.40
C GLN A 265 -4.12 -14.93 -16.22
N ASP A 266 -2.96 -15.07 -15.58
CA ASP A 266 -2.35 -16.36 -15.29
C ASP A 266 -3.22 -17.19 -14.33
N PHE A 267 -3.78 -16.54 -13.30
CA PHE A 267 -4.72 -17.19 -12.37
C PHE A 267 -5.96 -17.72 -13.09
N ILE A 268 -6.54 -16.93 -13.99
CA ILE A 268 -7.71 -17.31 -14.78
C ILE A 268 -7.37 -18.47 -15.72
N GLN A 269 -6.24 -18.39 -16.43
CA GLN A 269 -5.80 -19.43 -17.34
C GLN A 269 -5.56 -20.75 -16.60
N ARG A 270 -4.90 -20.69 -15.43
CA ARG A 270 -4.60 -21.84 -14.58
C ARG A 270 -5.86 -22.51 -14.03
N ASN A 271 -6.93 -21.74 -13.80
CA ASN A 271 -8.16 -22.19 -13.17
C ASN A 271 -9.38 -22.16 -14.11
N ILE A 272 -9.17 -22.22 -15.43
CA ILE A 272 -10.22 -22.05 -16.45
C ILE A 272 -11.46 -22.95 -16.22
N GLN A 273 -11.24 -24.17 -15.72
CA GLN A 273 -12.30 -25.16 -15.47
C GLN A 273 -13.18 -24.82 -14.25
N MET A 274 -12.71 -23.92 -13.37
CA MET A 274 -13.33 -23.60 -12.08
C MET A 274 -13.82 -22.14 -12.02
N LEU A 275 -13.74 -21.39 -13.13
CA LEU A 275 -14.13 -19.97 -13.15
C LEU A 275 -15.61 -19.72 -12.86
N ASN A 276 -16.47 -20.71 -13.12
CA ASN A 276 -17.91 -20.60 -12.79
C ASN A 276 -18.17 -20.43 -11.28
N TYR A 277 -17.19 -20.75 -10.43
CA TYR A 277 -17.29 -20.56 -8.97
C TYR A 277 -16.81 -19.18 -8.51
N LEU A 278 -16.04 -18.45 -9.33
CA LEU A 278 -15.47 -17.13 -9.02
C LEU A 278 -16.50 -16.00 -9.21
N ASN A 279 -17.54 -15.98 -8.39
CA ASN A 279 -18.51 -14.88 -8.36
C ASN A 279 -18.16 -13.85 -7.25
N PRO A 280 -18.80 -12.67 -7.24
CA PRO A 280 -18.52 -11.64 -6.23
C PRO A 280 -18.71 -12.12 -4.79
N MET A 281 -19.69 -12.98 -4.51
CA MET A 281 -19.93 -13.51 -3.16
C MET A 281 -18.78 -14.41 -2.70
N PHE A 282 -18.22 -15.21 -3.60
CA PHE A 282 -17.05 -16.04 -3.33
C PHE A 282 -15.81 -15.18 -3.12
N VAL A 283 -15.48 -14.32 -4.09
CA VAL A 283 -14.27 -13.48 -4.03
C VAL A 283 -14.28 -12.62 -2.77
N ASN A 284 -15.42 -12.05 -2.37
CA ASN A 284 -15.53 -11.23 -1.17
C ASN A 284 -15.23 -11.95 0.16
N LYS A 285 -15.22 -13.30 0.18
CA LYS A 285 -14.83 -14.07 1.37
C LYS A 285 -13.31 -14.12 1.56
N TRP A 286 -12.54 -13.95 0.50
CA TRP A 286 -11.08 -14.01 0.59
C TRP A 286 -10.55 -12.92 1.51
N ASP A 287 -9.77 -13.32 2.51
CA ASP A 287 -8.89 -12.42 3.22
C ASP A 287 -7.59 -12.28 2.43
N MET A 288 -7.52 -11.24 1.60
CA MET A 288 -6.39 -11.04 0.70
C MET A 288 -5.08 -10.75 1.42
N LEU A 289 -5.13 -10.14 2.61
CA LEU A 289 -3.93 -9.93 3.43
C LEU A 289 -3.41 -11.28 3.93
N TYR A 290 -4.30 -12.14 4.44
CA TYR A 290 -3.92 -13.49 4.86
C TYR A 290 -3.39 -14.36 3.71
N ILE A 291 -4.04 -14.32 2.54
CA ILE A 291 -3.57 -15.03 1.34
C ILE A 291 -2.16 -14.55 0.96
N PHE A 292 -1.92 -13.24 0.99
CA PHE A 292 -0.62 -12.69 0.66
C PHE A 292 0.45 -13.04 1.72
N ASP A 293 0.11 -13.03 3.00
CA ASP A 293 1.02 -13.48 4.07
C ASP A 293 1.33 -14.98 3.98
N SER A 294 0.39 -15.79 3.49
CA SER A 294 0.64 -17.20 3.15
C SER A 294 1.63 -17.32 1.99
N ALA A 295 1.51 -16.46 0.97
CA ALA A 295 2.46 -16.42 -0.14
C ALA A 295 3.87 -15.98 0.31
N LYS A 296 3.97 -14.99 1.22
CA LYS A 296 5.23 -14.60 1.86
C LYS A 296 5.88 -15.76 2.60
N SER A 297 5.08 -16.53 3.35
CA SER A 297 5.56 -17.70 4.09
C SER A 297 6.07 -18.78 3.15
N MET A 298 5.36 -19.03 2.04
CA MET A 298 5.78 -19.96 0.99
C MET A 298 7.09 -19.50 0.31
N TYR A 299 7.24 -18.19 0.08
CA TYR A 299 8.45 -17.61 -0.50
C TYR A 299 9.67 -17.87 0.40
N ILE A 300 9.55 -17.63 1.71
CA ILE A 300 10.62 -17.93 2.69
C ILE A 300 10.88 -19.44 2.77
N ALA A 301 9.83 -20.26 2.80
CA ALA A 301 9.96 -21.72 2.92
C ALA A 301 10.68 -22.37 1.73
N SER A 302 10.64 -21.74 0.55
CA SER A 302 11.33 -22.20 -0.65
C SER A 302 12.75 -21.62 -0.81
N ASP A 303 13.31 -21.04 0.25
CA ASP A 303 14.70 -20.57 0.25
C ASP A 303 15.69 -21.75 0.17
N PRO A 304 16.50 -21.84 -0.92
CA PRO A 304 17.51 -22.88 -1.03
C PRO A 304 18.60 -22.79 0.04
N ASN A 305 18.79 -21.63 0.67
CA ASN A 305 19.83 -21.39 1.66
C ASN A 305 19.41 -21.76 3.10
N ARG A 306 18.15 -22.18 3.33
CA ARG A 306 17.61 -22.47 4.68
C ARG A 306 18.09 -23.79 5.29
N LEU A 307 18.93 -24.54 4.59
CA LEU A 307 19.43 -25.86 5.02
C LEU A 307 20.82 -25.84 5.65
N TYR A 308 21.33 -24.67 6.05
CA TYR A 308 22.59 -24.54 6.80
C TYR A 308 22.43 -23.70 8.06
#